data_AF-A0A0R3U0A8-F1
#
_entry.id   AF-A0A0R3U0A8-F1
#
_cell.length_a   1.000
_cell.length_b   1.000
_cell.length_c   1.000
_cell.angle_alpha   90.00
_cell.angle_beta   90.00
_cell.angle_gamma   90.00
#
_symmetry.space_group_name_H-M   'P 1'
#
loop_
_entity.id
_entity.type
_entity.pdbx_description
1 polymer ?
#
loop_
_entity_poly.entity_id
_entity_poly.type
_entity_poly.pdbx_seq_one_letter_code
_entity_poly.pdbx_strand_id
1 'polypeptide(L)'
;MSETFLERFSVTFYNEAGVMEMGIDGGGLSREMIIAVLSQGFDPSQGLFRYNDDHALYPNPDAEALMEDFEAHYIFLGAILAKAIYEGMLVDLQFAPFFLAKIISANRNLSVDFNHLRSLDAELFRQLCRLKSYDGDVSDLQLDFTIVQCLYGKNTVVDLKPNGSSIPVTNESRIEYVNLVANYKLNTQIQRQSMAFISGMTGVLSIKWLQLFDADELQIVISGTNNEINVDDWQEHTEYSGSKSFFSSSSPTCGQHSSLSLFYVQSEFFRSDMLALFRWSDLSGPFFDKIDLFF
;
A
#
# COMPACT_ATOMS: atom_id res chain seq x y z
N MET A 1 -1.24 1.43 23.07
CA MET A 1 0.03 0.69 23.16
C MET A 1 1.06 1.63 23.79
N SER A 2 1.94 1.14 24.66
CA SER A 2 2.83 1.96 25.49
C SER A 2 4.04 2.50 24.70
N GLU A 3 4.68 3.56 25.20
CA GLU A 3 5.95 4.13 24.71
C GLU A 3 7.03 3.06 24.43
N THR A 4 6.93 1.91 25.10
CA THR A 4 7.75 0.71 24.92
C THR A 4 7.75 0.14 23.50
N PHE A 5 6.68 0.32 22.71
CA PHE A 5 6.63 -0.20 21.32
C PHE A 5 7.41 0.69 20.32
N LEU A 6 7.68 1.94 20.70
CA LEU A 6 8.51 2.85 19.91
C LEU A 6 10.00 2.59 20.15
N GLU A 7 10.37 2.04 21.30
CA GLU A 7 11.73 1.61 21.57
C GLU A 7 12.21 0.56 20.56
N ARG A 8 13.53 0.47 20.43
CA ARG A 8 14.17 -0.53 19.57
C ARG A 8 14.03 -1.89 20.26
N PHE A 9 13.30 -2.81 19.65
CA PHE A 9 13.22 -4.19 20.13
C PHE A 9 14.25 -5.06 19.40
N SER A 10 14.75 -6.08 20.10
CA SER A 10 15.67 -7.07 19.52
C SER A 10 14.92 -8.35 19.20
N VAL A 11 15.17 -8.90 18.02
CA VAL A 11 14.58 -10.17 17.56
C VAL A 11 15.61 -11.28 17.62
N THR A 12 15.16 -12.46 18.03
CA THR A 12 15.95 -13.69 18.00
C THR A 12 15.14 -14.79 17.37
N PHE A 13 15.67 -15.38 16.30
CA PHE A 13 15.03 -16.48 15.58
C PHE A 13 15.41 -17.82 16.21
N TYR A 14 14.45 -18.75 16.18
CA TYR A 14 14.64 -20.14 16.58
C TYR A 14 14.18 -21.01 15.41
N ASN A 15 14.97 -22.03 15.09
CA ASN A 15 14.60 -22.98 14.05
C ASN A 15 13.55 -24.00 14.54
N GLU A 16 13.11 -24.91 13.66
CA GLU A 16 12.12 -25.95 13.96
C GLU A 16 12.52 -26.88 15.12
N ALA A 17 13.82 -27.01 15.39
CA ALA A 17 14.35 -27.79 16.50
C ALA A 17 14.43 -26.99 17.83
N GLY A 18 13.95 -25.74 17.84
CA GLY A 18 14.03 -24.84 18.99
C GLY A 18 15.44 -24.32 19.28
N VAL A 19 16.37 -24.48 18.33
CA VAL A 19 17.74 -24.00 18.47
C VAL A 19 17.80 -22.55 17.99
N MET A 20 18.37 -21.69 18.83
CA MET A 20 18.60 -20.28 18.52
C MET A 20 19.48 -20.15 17.28
N GLU A 21 19.03 -19.39 16.30
CA GLU A 21 19.83 -19.07 15.13
C GLU A 21 20.89 -18.02 15.49
N MET A 22 22.12 -18.24 15.03
CA MET A 22 23.24 -17.36 15.34
C MET A 22 23.10 -16.04 14.56
N GLY A 23 22.68 -14.98 15.24
CA GLY A 23 22.61 -13.63 14.68
C GLY A 23 22.62 -12.57 15.77
N ILE A 24 23.49 -11.56 15.64
CA ILE A 24 23.48 -10.37 16.50
C ILE A 24 22.59 -9.34 15.84
N ASP A 25 21.51 -8.94 16.52
CA ASP A 25 20.56 -7.98 15.97
C ASP A 25 21.12 -6.55 16.05
N GLY A 26 21.82 -6.13 14.99
CA GLY A 26 22.18 -4.73 14.75
C GLY A 26 21.04 -3.89 14.17
N GLY A 27 19.81 -4.43 14.06
CA GLY A 27 18.65 -3.86 13.37
C GLY A 27 18.20 -4.63 12.12
N GLY A 28 19.03 -5.57 11.64
CA GLY A 28 18.71 -6.37 10.45
C GLY A 28 17.61 -7.39 10.72
N LEU A 29 17.70 -8.12 11.83
CA LEU A 29 16.75 -9.18 12.17
C LEU A 29 15.37 -8.61 12.51
N SER A 30 15.33 -7.49 13.24
CA SER A 30 14.08 -6.78 13.52
C SER A 30 13.40 -6.27 12.25
N ARG A 31 14.17 -5.73 11.30
CA ARG A 31 13.67 -5.26 10.00
C ARG A 31 13.12 -6.41 9.17
N GLU A 32 13.85 -7.51 9.06
CA GLU A 32 13.40 -8.71 8.33
C GLU A 32 12.11 -9.28 8.91
N MET A 33 12.01 -9.35 10.24
CA MET A 33 10.78 -9.78 10.91
C MET A 33 9.59 -8.88 10.54
N ILE A 34 9.75 -7.56 10.63
CA ILE A 34 8.67 -6.61 10.30
C ILE A 34 8.24 -6.77 8.85
N ILE A 35 9.20 -6.86 7.91
CA ILE A 35 8.90 -7.05 6.48
C ILE A 35 8.16 -8.37 6.25
N ALA A 36 8.60 -9.46 6.88
CA ALA A 36 7.95 -10.77 6.74
C ALA A 36 6.52 -10.77 7.28
N VAL A 37 6.29 -10.18 8.45
CA VAL A 37 4.96 -10.05 9.07
C VAL A 37 4.03 -9.23 8.19
N LEU A 38 4.52 -8.11 7.64
CA LEU A 38 3.73 -7.27 6.74
C LEU A 38 3.43 -8.02 5.43
N SER A 39 4.43 -8.63 4.80
CA SER A 39 4.24 -9.40 3.57
C SER A 39 3.18 -10.50 3.74
N GLN A 40 3.26 -11.26 4.85
CA GLN A 40 2.28 -12.31 5.13
C GLN A 40 0.91 -11.74 5.50
N GLY A 41 0.84 -10.71 6.34
CA GLY A 41 -0.43 -10.16 6.82
C GLY A 41 -1.25 -9.43 5.77
N PHE A 42 -0.59 -8.82 4.78
CA PHE A 42 -1.23 -8.14 3.67
C PHE A 42 -1.47 -9.04 2.44
N ASP A 43 -0.99 -10.28 2.45
CA ASP A 43 -1.32 -11.27 1.42
C ASP A 43 -2.82 -11.56 1.42
N PRO A 44 -3.54 -11.34 0.30
CA PRO A 44 -4.96 -11.64 0.20
C PRO A 44 -5.33 -13.10 0.48
N SER A 45 -4.37 -14.03 0.38
CA SER A 45 -4.58 -15.44 0.76
C SER A 45 -4.96 -15.60 2.24
N GLN A 46 -4.57 -14.67 3.11
CA GLN A 46 -4.93 -14.65 4.53
C GLN A 46 -6.37 -14.16 4.77
N GLY A 47 -7.03 -13.59 3.77
CA GLY A 47 -8.42 -13.15 3.85
C GLY A 47 -8.64 -11.80 4.56
N LEU A 48 -7.58 -11.15 5.07
CA LEU A 48 -7.68 -9.82 5.67
C LEU A 48 -7.77 -8.74 4.58
N PHE A 49 -6.89 -8.74 3.59
CA PHE A 49 -6.91 -7.75 2.50
C PHE A 49 -7.34 -8.39 1.19
N ARG A 50 -7.69 -7.56 0.19
CA ARG A 50 -7.92 -8.00 -1.18
C ARG A 50 -7.45 -6.96 -2.19
N TYR A 51 -7.24 -7.39 -3.42
CA TYR A 51 -6.89 -6.52 -4.53
C TYR A 51 -8.14 -5.93 -5.20
N ASN A 52 -8.02 -4.70 -5.68
CA ASN A 52 -8.94 -4.13 -6.66
C ASN A 52 -8.46 -4.49 -8.09
N ASP A 53 -9.12 -3.93 -9.10
CA ASP A 53 -8.76 -4.14 -10.51
C ASP A 53 -7.34 -3.65 -10.85
N ASP A 54 -6.82 -2.68 -10.09
CA ASP A 54 -5.48 -2.09 -10.26
C ASP A 54 -4.40 -2.80 -9.41
N HIS A 55 -4.68 -3.99 -8.86
CA HIS A 55 -3.78 -4.73 -7.94
C HIS A 55 -3.37 -3.95 -6.68
N ALA A 56 -4.21 -3.00 -6.25
CA ALA A 56 -4.01 -2.24 -5.03
C ALA A 56 -4.80 -2.85 -3.86
N LEU A 57 -4.17 -2.91 -2.70
CA LEU A 57 -4.70 -3.52 -1.48
C LEU A 57 -5.72 -2.63 -0.79
N TYR A 58 -6.79 -3.25 -0.32
CA TYR A 58 -7.74 -2.64 0.60
C TYR A 58 -8.37 -3.67 1.53
N PRO A 59 -8.96 -3.24 2.67
CA PRO A 59 -9.56 -4.16 3.63
C PRO A 59 -10.64 -5.03 2.99
N ASN A 60 -10.59 -6.32 3.25
CA ASN A 60 -11.61 -7.26 2.79
C ASN A 60 -12.92 -7.02 3.57
N PRO A 61 -14.03 -6.64 2.90
CA PRO A 61 -15.37 -6.59 3.51
C PRO A 61 -15.76 -7.89 4.22
N ASP A 62 -15.27 -9.02 3.71
CA ASP A 62 -15.62 -10.36 4.17
C ASP A 62 -14.63 -10.89 5.23
N ALA A 63 -13.76 -10.04 5.79
CA ALA A 63 -12.77 -10.46 6.78
C ALA A 63 -13.39 -11.02 8.07
N GLU A 64 -14.44 -10.36 8.59
CA GLU A 64 -15.23 -10.86 9.75
C GLU A 64 -15.73 -12.28 9.53
N ALA A 65 -15.97 -12.56 8.26
CA ALA A 65 -16.59 -13.76 7.83
C ALA A 65 -15.60 -14.94 7.83
N LEU A 66 -14.33 -14.66 7.55
CA LEU A 66 -13.24 -15.63 7.43
C LEU A 66 -12.49 -15.84 8.75
N MET A 67 -12.53 -14.85 9.65
CA MET A 67 -11.73 -14.82 10.87
C MET A 67 -12.48 -14.13 12.00
N GLU A 68 -12.67 -14.83 13.13
CA GLU A 68 -13.40 -14.30 14.29
C GLU A 68 -12.69 -13.07 14.91
N ASP A 69 -11.37 -13.16 15.10
CA ASP A 69 -10.55 -12.09 15.68
C ASP A 69 -9.99 -11.11 14.63
N PHE A 70 -10.69 -10.90 13.51
CA PHE A 70 -10.17 -10.08 12.40
C PHE A 70 -9.79 -8.65 12.86
N GLU A 71 -10.56 -8.03 13.76
CA GLU A 71 -10.26 -6.67 14.25
C GLU A 71 -8.92 -6.61 14.97
N ALA A 72 -8.58 -7.62 15.78
CA ALA A 72 -7.29 -7.70 16.46
C ALA A 72 -6.12 -7.82 15.48
N HIS A 73 -6.30 -8.57 14.39
CA HIS A 73 -5.31 -8.70 13.32
C HIS A 73 -5.12 -7.37 12.57
N TYR A 74 -6.20 -6.65 12.27
CA TYR A 74 -6.11 -5.32 11.67
C TYR A 74 -5.40 -4.31 12.60
N ILE A 75 -5.72 -4.31 13.90
CA ILE A 75 -5.02 -3.47 14.89
C ILE A 75 -3.53 -3.79 14.90
N PHE A 76 -3.17 -5.08 14.89
CA PHE A 76 -1.78 -5.51 14.88
C PHE A 76 -1.06 -5.07 13.60
N LEU A 77 -1.62 -5.33 12.42
CA LEU A 77 -1.02 -4.93 11.15
C LEU A 77 -0.89 -3.42 11.01
N GLY A 78 -1.87 -2.66 11.49
CA GLY A 78 -1.80 -1.20 11.56
C GLY A 78 -0.64 -0.73 12.44
N ALA A 79 -0.46 -1.34 13.62
CA ALA A 79 0.64 -0.99 14.51
C ALA A 79 2.02 -1.34 13.93
N ILE A 80 2.16 -2.51 13.30
CA ILE A 80 3.43 -2.94 12.68
C ILE A 80 3.76 -2.05 11.47
N LEU A 81 2.78 -1.70 10.63
CA LEU A 81 2.99 -0.78 9.52
C LEU A 81 3.40 0.61 10.02
N ALA A 82 2.75 1.11 11.08
CA ALA A 82 3.11 2.38 11.68
C ALA A 82 4.52 2.36 12.29
N LYS A 83 4.95 1.24 12.87
CA LYS A 83 6.34 1.05 13.33
C LYS A 83 7.31 1.06 12.15
N ALA A 84 6.98 0.42 11.03
CA ALA A 84 7.81 0.46 9.83
C ALA A 84 8.00 1.89 9.30
N ILE A 85 6.91 2.66 9.22
CA ILE A 85 6.96 4.08 8.84
C ILE A 85 7.79 4.89 9.84
N TYR A 86 7.63 4.66 11.14
CA TYR A 86 8.39 5.37 12.18
C TYR A 86 9.91 5.11 12.08
N GLU A 87 10.31 3.90 11.72
CA GLU A 87 11.72 3.52 11.55
C GLU A 87 12.28 3.85 10.15
N GLY A 88 11.48 4.48 9.27
CA GLY A 88 11.88 4.82 7.91
C GLY A 88 12.06 3.59 7.00
N MET A 89 11.38 2.49 7.30
CA MET A 89 11.47 1.25 6.53
C MET A 89 10.46 1.25 5.37
N LEU A 90 10.98 1.13 4.15
CA LEU A 90 10.16 0.95 2.97
C LEU A 90 9.66 -0.48 2.86
N VAL A 91 8.34 -0.63 2.65
CA VAL A 91 7.64 -1.91 2.54
C VAL A 91 6.95 -2.01 1.18
N ASP A 92 7.05 -3.17 0.56
CA ASP A 92 6.48 -3.42 -0.77
C ASP A 92 4.97 -3.70 -0.68
N LEU A 93 4.19 -2.63 -0.47
CA LEU A 93 2.74 -2.68 -0.27
C LEU A 93 2.06 -1.56 -1.06
N GLN A 94 1.35 -1.91 -2.13
CA GLN A 94 0.55 -0.96 -2.88
C GLN A 94 -0.86 -0.89 -2.31
N PHE A 95 -1.25 0.21 -1.67
CA PHE A 95 -2.60 0.42 -1.17
C PHE A 95 -3.48 1.13 -2.21
N ALA A 96 -4.78 0.85 -2.14
CA ALA A 96 -5.76 1.56 -2.95
C ALA A 96 -5.89 3.03 -2.48
N PRO A 97 -5.89 4.02 -3.39
CA PRO A 97 -5.95 5.44 -3.02
C PRO A 97 -7.12 5.81 -2.11
N PHE A 98 -8.30 5.24 -2.31
CA PHE A 98 -9.45 5.50 -1.42
C PHE A 98 -9.20 5.04 0.02
N PHE A 99 -8.43 3.97 0.21
CA PHE A 99 -8.13 3.44 1.53
C PHE A 99 -7.11 4.32 2.26
N LEU A 100 -6.06 4.78 1.56
CA LEU A 100 -5.12 5.77 2.09
C LEU A 100 -5.82 7.08 2.45
N ALA A 101 -6.68 7.59 1.56
CA ALA A 101 -7.52 8.76 1.83
C ALA A 101 -8.38 8.57 3.10
N LYS A 102 -8.87 7.34 3.34
CA LYS A 102 -9.63 6.99 4.54
C LYS A 102 -8.79 7.01 5.82
N ILE A 103 -7.56 6.51 5.76
CA ILE A 103 -6.61 6.55 6.89
C ILE A 103 -6.33 8.00 7.30
N ILE A 104 -6.04 8.87 6.33
CA ILE A 104 -5.75 10.29 6.54
C ILE A 104 -7.00 11.01 7.11
N SER A 105 -8.18 10.64 6.64
CA SER A 105 -9.46 11.27 6.99
C SER A 105 -10.07 10.80 8.31
N ALA A 106 -9.47 9.80 8.97
CA ALA A 106 -10.05 9.10 10.11
C ALA A 106 -10.59 9.99 11.24
N ASN A 107 -9.86 11.06 11.57
CA ASN A 107 -10.25 11.99 12.65
C ASN A 107 -11.11 13.17 12.21
N ARG A 108 -11.37 13.31 10.91
CA ARG A 108 -12.13 14.45 10.38
C ARG A 108 -13.61 14.14 10.17
N ASN A 109 -14.06 12.91 10.46
CA ASN A 109 -15.38 12.40 10.06
C ASN A 109 -15.68 12.66 8.57
N LEU A 110 -14.64 12.82 7.74
CA LEU A 110 -14.79 13.05 6.32
C LEU A 110 -15.04 11.69 5.68
N SER A 111 -16.25 11.51 5.14
CA SER A 111 -16.54 10.43 4.22
C SER A 111 -15.66 10.60 3.00
N VAL A 112 -15.05 9.50 2.55
CA VAL A 112 -14.33 9.50 1.28
C VAL A 112 -15.29 9.88 0.16
N ASP A 113 -14.88 10.84 -0.68
CA ASP A 113 -15.71 11.40 -1.75
C ASP A 113 -16.00 10.38 -2.88
N PHE A 114 -17.08 10.62 -3.63
CA PHE A 114 -17.52 9.81 -4.78
C PHE A 114 -16.39 9.53 -5.79
N ASN A 115 -15.50 10.50 -6.02
CA ASN A 115 -14.42 10.36 -6.99
C ASN A 115 -13.43 9.23 -6.66
N HIS A 116 -13.27 8.90 -5.38
CA HIS A 116 -12.42 7.80 -4.96
C HIS A 116 -13.02 6.42 -5.23
N LEU A 117 -14.34 6.33 -5.49
CA LEU A 117 -14.98 5.07 -5.84
C LEU A 117 -14.34 4.43 -7.08
N ARG A 118 -13.82 5.26 -8.01
CA ARG A 118 -13.07 4.76 -9.17
C ARG A 118 -11.87 3.91 -8.78
N SER A 119 -11.19 4.25 -7.68
CA SER A 119 -10.04 3.48 -7.18
C SER A 119 -10.43 2.24 -6.36
N LEU A 120 -11.71 2.06 -6.04
CA LEU A 120 -12.23 0.82 -5.46
C LEU A 120 -12.76 -0.11 -6.57
N ASP A 121 -13.61 0.42 -7.44
CA ASP A 121 -14.31 -0.29 -8.50
C ASP A 121 -14.61 0.68 -9.65
N ALA A 122 -13.80 0.58 -10.71
CA ALA A 122 -13.91 1.47 -11.86
C ALA A 122 -15.20 1.24 -12.64
N GLU A 123 -15.72 0.01 -12.67
CA GLU A 123 -16.94 -0.30 -13.39
C GLU A 123 -18.18 0.25 -12.67
N LEU A 124 -18.27 0.05 -11.36
CA LEU A 124 -19.33 0.64 -10.54
C LEU A 124 -19.32 2.17 -10.64
N PHE A 125 -18.14 2.78 -10.60
CA PHE A 125 -18.01 4.23 -10.80
C PHE A 125 -18.59 4.69 -12.16
N ARG A 126 -18.25 3.98 -13.25
CA ARG A 126 -18.82 4.26 -14.59
C ARG A 126 -20.33 4.11 -14.61
N GLN A 127 -20.87 3.06 -13.99
CA GLN A 127 -22.31 2.80 -13.93
C GLN A 127 -23.06 3.90 -13.18
N LEU A 128 -22.54 4.35 -12.03
CA LEU A 128 -23.14 5.44 -11.27
C LEU A 128 -23.02 6.80 -11.98
N CYS A 129 -21.92 7.04 -12.70
CA CYS A 129 -21.79 8.23 -13.55
C CYS A 129 -22.84 8.25 -14.67
N ARG A 130 -23.09 7.10 -15.31
CA ARG A 130 -24.15 6.96 -16.32
C ARG A 130 -25.53 7.21 -15.73
N LEU A 131 -25.80 6.70 -14.52
CA LEU A 131 -27.07 6.93 -13.83
C LEU A 131 -27.27 8.42 -13.49
N LYS A 132 -26.19 9.11 -13.10
CA LYS A 132 -26.19 10.54 -12.82
C LYS A 132 -26.55 11.39 -14.05
N SER A 133 -26.05 11.02 -15.23
CA SER A 133 -26.31 11.71 -16.50
C SER A 133 -27.37 11.03 -17.37
N TYR A 134 -28.25 10.23 -16.79
CA TYR A 134 -29.26 9.49 -17.55
C TYR A 134 -30.37 10.44 -18.03
N ASP A 135 -30.57 10.53 -19.35
CA ASP A 135 -31.57 11.45 -19.93
C ASP A 135 -33.02 10.93 -19.86
N GLY A 136 -33.20 9.63 -19.61
CA GLY A 136 -34.52 9.00 -19.49
C GLY A 136 -35.13 9.10 -18.09
N ASP A 137 -36.26 8.41 -17.88
CA ASP A 137 -36.86 8.28 -16.56
C ASP A 137 -36.14 7.18 -15.75
N VAL A 138 -35.47 7.55 -14.66
CA VAL A 138 -34.79 6.63 -13.75
C VAL A 138 -35.76 5.60 -13.15
N SER A 139 -37.05 5.94 -13.06
CA SER A 139 -38.08 5.02 -12.56
C SER A 139 -38.22 3.76 -13.41
N ASP A 140 -37.88 3.83 -14.71
CA ASP A 140 -37.91 2.71 -15.64
C ASP A 140 -36.82 1.66 -15.31
N LEU A 141 -35.76 2.07 -14.60
CA LEU A 141 -34.69 1.17 -14.17
C LEU A 141 -35.08 0.30 -12.97
N GLN A 142 -36.26 0.55 -12.37
CA GLN A 142 -36.81 -0.21 -11.23
C GLN A 142 -35.82 -0.37 -10.07
N LEU A 143 -35.04 0.69 -9.82
CA LEU A 143 -34.12 0.76 -8.69
C LEU A 143 -34.88 1.15 -7.41
N ASP A 144 -34.46 0.59 -6.29
CA ASP A 144 -34.87 1.00 -4.95
C ASP A 144 -33.63 1.45 -4.15
N PHE A 145 -33.82 1.94 -2.93
CA PHE A 145 -32.70 2.35 -2.08
C PHE A 145 -32.06 1.15 -1.36
N THR A 146 -31.68 0.12 -2.12
CA THR A 146 -30.97 -1.06 -1.61
C THR A 146 -29.70 -1.33 -2.39
N ILE A 147 -28.85 -2.19 -1.81
CA ILE A 147 -27.67 -2.72 -2.49
C ILE A 147 -27.54 -4.21 -2.20
N VAL A 148 -27.18 -4.98 -3.24
CA VAL A 148 -26.88 -6.40 -3.07
C VAL A 148 -25.43 -6.53 -2.61
N GLN A 149 -25.25 -7.16 -1.45
CA GLN A 149 -23.95 -7.58 -0.94
C GLN A 149 -23.83 -9.08 -1.03
N CYS A 150 -22.74 -9.57 -1.63
CA CYS A 150 -22.44 -10.99 -1.64
C CYS A 150 -21.52 -11.31 -0.46
N LEU A 151 -22.07 -11.84 0.63
CA LEU A 151 -21.33 -12.33 1.78
C LEU A 151 -21.28 -13.86 1.68
N TYR A 152 -20.09 -14.46 1.59
CA TYR A 152 -19.91 -15.92 1.49
C TYR A 152 -20.63 -16.60 0.31
N GLY A 153 -20.76 -15.92 -0.84
CA GLY A 153 -21.54 -16.44 -1.95
C GLY A 153 -23.06 -16.38 -1.73
N LYS A 154 -23.52 -15.80 -0.62
CA LYS A 154 -24.93 -15.48 -0.39
C LYS A 154 -25.18 -14.01 -0.66
N ASN A 155 -26.14 -13.75 -1.53
CA ASN A 155 -26.60 -12.40 -1.81
C ASN A 155 -27.57 -11.96 -0.70
N THR A 156 -27.16 -10.95 0.06
CA THR A 156 -27.98 -10.25 1.05
C THR A 156 -28.30 -8.87 0.54
N VAL A 157 -29.56 -8.45 0.64
CA VAL A 157 -30.00 -7.10 0.29
C VAL A 157 -29.87 -6.22 1.52
N VAL A 158 -29.20 -5.08 1.37
CA VAL A 158 -28.99 -4.10 2.44
C VAL A 158 -29.69 -2.81 2.06
N ASP A 159 -30.54 -2.32 2.96
CA ASP A 159 -31.19 -1.01 2.83
C ASP A 159 -30.14 0.10 3.00
N LEU A 160 -30.01 0.98 1.98
CA LEU A 160 -29.10 2.13 2.00
C LEU A 160 -29.61 3.27 2.90
N LYS A 161 -30.92 3.29 3.16
CA LYS A 161 -31.60 4.21 4.07
C LYS A 161 -32.80 3.51 4.72
N PRO A 162 -33.37 4.04 5.81
CA PRO A 162 -34.50 3.38 6.48
C PRO A 162 -35.66 3.08 5.53
N ASN A 163 -36.08 1.80 5.48
CA ASN A 163 -37.10 1.28 4.55
C ASN A 163 -36.75 1.45 3.07
N GLY A 164 -35.46 1.37 2.72
CA GLY A 164 -34.95 1.63 1.37
C GLY A 164 -35.56 0.75 0.29
N SER A 165 -35.79 -0.53 0.60
CA SER A 165 -36.51 -1.50 -0.25
C SER A 165 -37.94 -1.11 -0.63
N SER A 166 -38.58 -0.20 0.10
CA SER A 166 -39.93 0.29 -0.21
C SER A 166 -39.94 1.63 -0.93
N ILE A 167 -38.77 2.23 -1.17
CA ILE A 167 -38.64 3.56 -1.75
C ILE A 167 -38.03 3.41 -3.15
N PRO A 168 -38.79 3.69 -4.22
CA PRO A 168 -38.24 3.66 -5.58
C PRO A 168 -37.32 4.86 -5.82
N VAL A 169 -36.29 4.65 -6.62
CA VAL A 169 -35.40 5.73 -7.07
C VAL A 169 -36.06 6.47 -8.23
N THR A 170 -36.15 7.78 -8.09
CA THR A 170 -36.75 8.70 -9.07
C THR A 170 -35.69 9.63 -9.64
N ASN A 171 -36.04 10.37 -10.69
CA ASN A 171 -35.15 11.38 -11.28
C ASN A 171 -34.66 12.43 -10.27
N GLU A 172 -35.48 12.78 -9.29
CA GLU A 172 -35.16 13.76 -8.23
C GLU A 172 -34.23 13.14 -7.16
N SER A 173 -34.38 11.85 -6.89
CA SER A 173 -33.65 11.14 -5.82
C SER A 173 -32.45 10.34 -6.34
N ARG A 174 -32.19 10.35 -7.65
CA ARG A 174 -31.06 9.64 -8.28
C ARG A 174 -29.69 10.03 -7.69
N ILE A 175 -29.50 11.33 -7.38
CA ILE A 175 -28.23 11.84 -6.85
C ILE A 175 -28.02 11.34 -5.42
N GLU A 176 -29.10 11.29 -4.63
CA GLU A 176 -29.10 10.71 -3.29
C GLU A 176 -28.72 9.22 -3.37
N TYR A 177 -29.34 8.45 -4.27
CA TYR A 177 -29.02 7.03 -4.46
C TYR A 177 -27.54 6.82 -4.81
N VAL A 178 -27.02 7.57 -5.79
CA VAL A 178 -25.59 7.49 -6.18
C VAL A 178 -24.66 7.76 -5.01
N ASN A 179 -24.94 8.81 -4.22
CA ASN A 179 -24.13 9.16 -3.06
C ASN A 179 -24.22 8.08 -1.96
N LEU A 180 -25.40 7.51 -1.71
CA LEU A 180 -25.60 6.46 -0.72
C LEU A 180 -24.88 5.17 -1.11
N VAL A 181 -24.94 4.76 -2.38
CA VAL A 181 -24.18 3.59 -2.88
C VAL A 181 -22.68 3.80 -2.70
N ALA A 182 -22.16 4.97 -3.10
CA ALA A 182 -20.74 5.28 -2.96
C ALA A 182 -20.31 5.31 -1.49
N ASN A 183 -21.09 5.96 -0.63
CA ASN A 183 -20.84 5.99 0.81
C ASN A 183 -20.87 4.59 1.43
N TYR A 184 -21.81 3.73 1.02
CA TYR A 184 -21.88 2.37 1.51
C TYR A 184 -20.61 1.59 1.17
N LYS A 185 -20.18 1.62 -0.11
CA LYS A 185 -19.01 0.89 -0.58
C LYS A 185 -17.69 1.38 0.02
N LEU A 186 -17.51 2.70 0.10
CA LEU A 186 -16.26 3.30 0.58
C LEU A 186 -16.17 3.36 2.11
N ASN A 187 -17.28 3.66 2.78
CA ASN A 187 -17.29 4.00 4.20
C ASN A 187 -17.87 2.88 5.06
N THR A 188 -19.12 2.48 4.81
CA THR A 188 -19.89 1.55 5.65
C THR A 188 -19.38 0.12 5.56
N GLN A 189 -19.19 -0.41 4.35
CA GLN A 189 -18.92 -1.83 4.11
C GLN A 189 -17.61 -2.32 4.76
N ILE A 190 -16.59 -1.45 4.81
CA ILE A 190 -15.27 -1.77 5.37
C ILE A 190 -14.99 -1.00 6.67
N GLN A 191 -16.03 -0.46 7.33
CA GLN A 191 -15.86 0.47 8.45
C GLN A 191 -15.09 -0.15 9.61
N ARG A 192 -15.48 -1.36 10.04
CA ARG A 192 -14.89 -2.04 11.20
C ARG A 192 -13.42 -2.36 10.97
N GLN A 193 -13.12 -2.94 9.81
CA GLN A 193 -11.77 -3.26 9.38
C GLN A 193 -10.89 -2.01 9.31
N SER A 194 -11.38 -0.96 8.65
CA SER A 194 -10.65 0.30 8.52
C SER A 194 -10.37 0.93 9.88
N MET A 195 -11.37 0.98 10.76
CA MET A 195 -11.23 1.59 12.09
C MET A 195 -10.29 0.80 13.00
N ALA A 196 -10.36 -0.54 12.97
CA ALA A 196 -9.43 -1.40 13.67
C ALA A 196 -7.98 -1.15 13.21
N PHE A 197 -7.76 -1.12 11.89
CA PHE A 197 -6.46 -0.83 11.31
C PHE A 197 -5.91 0.55 11.69
N ILE A 198 -6.74 1.58 11.54
CA ILE A 198 -6.38 2.96 11.91
C ILE A 198 -6.12 3.07 13.41
N SER A 199 -6.89 2.38 14.25
CA SER A 199 -6.65 2.35 15.70
C SER A 199 -5.29 1.73 16.03
N GLY A 200 -4.89 0.69 15.29
CA GLY A 200 -3.55 0.10 15.37
C GLY A 200 -2.47 1.11 15.01
N MET A 201 -2.60 1.73 13.83
CA MET A 201 -1.64 2.73 13.36
C MET A 201 -1.52 3.91 14.31
N THR A 202 -2.64 4.47 14.74
CA THR A 202 -2.68 5.67 15.60
C THR A 202 -2.28 5.40 17.05
N GLY A 203 -2.22 4.12 17.44
CA GLY A 203 -1.62 3.68 18.69
C GLY A 203 -0.09 3.75 18.71
N VAL A 204 0.55 3.92 17.55
CA VAL A 204 2.01 4.00 17.40
C VAL A 204 2.43 5.36 16.82
N LEU A 205 1.78 5.78 15.73
CA LEU A 205 2.03 7.07 15.08
C LEU A 205 0.94 8.08 15.39
N SER A 206 1.31 9.33 15.60
CA SER A 206 0.31 10.39 15.72
C SER A 206 -0.40 10.59 14.38
N ILE A 207 -1.73 10.52 14.39
CA ILE A 207 -2.59 10.82 13.23
C ILE A 207 -2.29 12.17 12.58
N LYS A 208 -1.79 13.15 13.35
CA LYS A 208 -1.41 14.47 12.82
C LYS A 208 -0.25 14.40 11.82
N TRP A 209 0.63 13.42 11.97
CA TRP A 209 1.76 13.21 11.07
C TRP A 209 1.29 12.61 9.75
N LEU A 210 0.39 11.62 9.82
CA LEU A 210 -0.24 11.04 8.64
C LEU A 210 -1.05 12.08 7.86
N GLN A 211 -1.64 13.07 8.55
CA GLN A 211 -2.41 14.16 7.94
C GLN A 211 -1.58 15.26 7.27
N LEU A 212 -0.25 15.19 7.32
CA LEU A 212 0.62 16.07 6.55
C LEU A 212 0.68 15.66 5.08
N PHE A 213 0.34 14.41 4.78
CA PHE A 213 0.41 13.82 3.46
C PHE A 213 -0.98 13.73 2.81
N ASP A 214 -1.01 13.80 1.48
CA ASP A 214 -2.12 13.25 0.71
C ASP A 214 -2.00 11.72 0.52
N ALA A 215 -2.94 11.13 -0.21
CA ALA A 215 -2.96 9.68 -0.41
C ALA A 215 -1.74 9.17 -1.19
N ASP A 216 -1.29 9.90 -2.21
CA ASP A 216 -0.18 9.49 -3.07
C ASP A 216 1.17 9.69 -2.35
N GLU A 217 1.31 10.78 -1.61
CA GLU A 217 2.47 11.03 -0.75
C GLU A 217 2.59 9.99 0.36
N LEU A 218 1.48 9.60 0.99
CA LEU A 218 1.49 8.54 1.99
C LEU A 218 1.88 7.19 1.39
N GLN A 219 1.48 6.90 0.15
CA GLN A 219 1.94 5.71 -0.57
C GLN A 219 3.47 5.74 -0.78
N ILE A 220 4.03 6.90 -1.13
CA ILE A 220 5.48 7.07 -1.28
C ILE A 220 6.21 6.88 0.05
N VAL A 221 5.66 7.38 1.16
CA VAL A 221 6.23 7.17 2.50
C VAL A 221 6.27 5.68 2.87
N ILE A 222 5.27 4.92 2.44
CA ILE A 222 5.16 3.48 2.74
C ILE A 222 6.10 2.65 1.85
N SER A 223 6.07 2.86 0.53
CA SER A 223 6.73 1.96 -0.44
C SER A 223 7.93 2.56 -1.16
N GLY A 224 8.12 3.87 -1.05
CA GLY A 224 9.07 4.61 -1.86
C GLY A 224 8.45 5.03 -3.19
N THR A 225 9.27 5.60 -4.06
CA THR A 225 8.83 6.04 -5.38
C THR A 225 8.95 4.89 -6.38
N ASN A 226 7.96 4.76 -7.26
CA ASN A 226 7.99 3.84 -8.40
C ASN A 226 8.52 4.53 -9.67
N ASN A 227 9.26 5.63 -9.51
CA ASN A 227 9.81 6.34 -10.67
C ASN A 227 10.82 5.43 -11.36
N GLU A 228 10.67 5.27 -12.67
CA GLU A 228 11.69 4.60 -13.47
C GLU A 228 13.03 5.29 -13.24
N ILE A 229 14.02 4.52 -12.80
CA ILE A 229 15.38 5.03 -12.64
C ILE A 229 15.86 5.46 -14.01
N ASN A 230 16.26 6.73 -14.13
CA ASN A 230 16.86 7.23 -15.35
C ASN A 230 18.28 6.65 -15.46
N VAL A 231 18.41 5.62 -16.29
CA VAL A 231 19.68 4.92 -16.49
C VAL A 231 20.72 5.85 -17.13
N ASP A 232 20.31 6.79 -17.98
CA ASP A 232 21.21 7.74 -18.63
C ASP A 232 21.79 8.71 -17.59
N ASP A 233 20.94 9.27 -16.74
CA ASP A 233 21.35 10.14 -15.62
C ASP A 233 22.30 9.39 -14.66
N TRP A 234 21.97 8.14 -14.33
CA TRP A 234 22.82 7.32 -13.48
C TRP A 234 24.19 7.05 -14.11
N GLN A 235 24.25 6.79 -15.42
CA GLN A 235 25.51 6.59 -16.14
C GLN A 235 26.36 7.87 -16.16
N GLU A 236 25.74 9.03 -16.41
CA GLU A 236 26.43 10.32 -16.47
C GLU A 236 27.03 10.73 -15.11
N HIS A 237 26.43 10.30 -14.01
CA HIS A 237 26.82 10.67 -12.65
C HIS A 237 27.54 9.55 -11.85
N THR A 238 27.98 8.47 -12.49
CA THR A 238 28.76 7.40 -11.83
C THR A 238 30.27 7.60 -11.97
N GLU A 239 30.99 7.76 -10.84
CA GLU A 239 32.46 7.77 -10.82
C GLU A 239 33.05 6.37 -10.63
N TYR A 240 33.93 5.96 -11.54
CA TYR A 240 34.63 4.68 -11.46
C TYR A 240 35.99 4.85 -10.80
N SER A 241 36.18 4.25 -9.62
CA SER A 241 37.49 4.21 -8.95
C SER A 241 38.07 2.78 -8.94
N GLY A 242 39.26 2.63 -9.55
CA GLY A 242 39.98 1.36 -9.69
C GLY A 242 41.41 1.60 -10.18
N SER A 243 42.36 0.79 -9.73
CA SER A 243 43.79 0.99 -9.99
C SER A 243 44.12 1.02 -11.49
N LYS A 244 44.62 2.17 -11.96
CA LYS A 244 45.16 2.45 -13.31
C LYS A 244 46.41 1.63 -13.70
N SER A 245 46.67 0.46 -13.11
CA SER A 245 47.87 -0.32 -13.40
C SER A 245 47.77 -1.23 -14.64
N PHE A 246 46.67 -1.18 -15.40
CA PHE A 246 46.53 -1.94 -16.65
C PHE A 246 46.26 -1.13 -17.93
N PHE A 247 46.21 0.20 -17.89
CA PHE A 247 45.74 0.97 -19.04
C PHE A 247 46.74 2.05 -19.46
N SER A 248 47.45 1.78 -20.56
CA SER A 248 48.32 2.76 -21.22
C SER A 248 47.49 3.91 -21.78
N SER A 249 48.02 5.11 -21.60
CA SER A 249 47.50 6.40 -22.07
C SER A 249 47.35 6.48 -23.58
N SER A 250 46.13 6.32 -24.09
CA SER A 250 45.58 7.05 -25.26
C SER A 250 44.25 6.43 -25.72
N SER A 251 43.11 6.88 -25.18
CA SER A 251 41.82 6.86 -25.90
C SER A 251 40.76 7.68 -25.15
N PRO A 252 40.10 8.66 -25.81
CA PRO A 252 38.92 9.34 -25.29
C PRO A 252 37.69 8.54 -25.72
N THR A 253 37.24 7.63 -24.86
CA THR A 253 35.87 7.06 -24.83
C THR A 253 35.88 5.88 -23.86
N CYS A 254 35.30 6.08 -22.68
CA CYS A 254 34.98 5.00 -21.74
C CYS A 254 33.74 4.24 -22.25
N GLY A 255 33.83 3.66 -23.46
CA GLY A 255 32.72 2.96 -24.11
C GLY A 255 32.98 1.49 -24.40
N GLN A 256 34.12 0.94 -23.95
CA GLN A 256 34.54 -0.42 -24.29
C GLN A 256 35.14 -1.18 -23.10
N HIS A 257 34.45 -1.18 -21.96
CA HIS A 257 34.74 -2.15 -20.90
C HIS A 257 33.64 -3.21 -20.91
N SER A 258 33.99 -4.43 -21.33
CA SER A 258 33.06 -5.56 -21.48
C SER A 258 32.29 -5.89 -20.19
N SER A 259 32.90 -5.70 -19.02
CA SER A 259 32.26 -5.90 -17.72
C SER A 259 31.28 -4.78 -17.34
N LEU A 260 31.59 -3.53 -17.69
CA LEU A 260 30.71 -2.37 -17.43
C LEU A 260 29.52 -2.36 -18.39
N SER A 261 29.76 -2.69 -19.67
CA SER A 261 28.66 -2.89 -20.62
C SER A 261 27.75 -4.03 -20.19
N LEU A 262 28.28 -5.11 -19.61
CA LEU A 262 27.45 -6.20 -19.07
C LEU A 262 26.65 -5.78 -17.84
N PHE A 263 27.20 -4.94 -16.96
CA PHE A 263 26.49 -4.39 -15.81
C PHE A 263 25.32 -3.50 -16.25
N TYR A 264 25.56 -2.56 -17.18
CA TYR A 264 24.49 -1.69 -17.69
C TYR A 264 23.46 -2.45 -18.55
N VAL A 265 23.88 -3.46 -19.33
CA VAL A 265 22.95 -4.33 -20.05
C VAL A 265 22.10 -5.17 -19.09
N GLN A 266 22.66 -5.67 -17.98
CA GLN A 266 21.85 -6.32 -16.93
C GLN A 266 20.87 -5.32 -16.29
N SER A 267 21.31 -4.09 -16.05
CA SER A 267 20.50 -3.02 -15.48
C SER A 267 19.31 -2.63 -16.38
N GLU A 268 19.48 -2.67 -17.70
CA GLU A 268 18.43 -2.44 -18.70
C GLU A 268 17.43 -3.60 -18.80
N PHE A 269 17.88 -4.85 -18.60
CA PHE A 269 17.03 -6.04 -18.67
C PHE A 269 16.22 -6.31 -17.40
N PHE A 270 16.73 -5.89 -16.23
CA PHE A 270 16.10 -6.08 -14.92
C PHE A 270 15.61 -4.75 -14.31
N ARG A 271 14.94 -3.91 -15.11
CA ARG A 271 14.42 -2.59 -14.65
C ARG A 271 13.61 -2.67 -13.35
N SER A 272 12.88 -3.76 -13.12
CA SER A 272 12.10 -4.00 -11.90
C SER A 272 12.95 -4.29 -10.65
N ASP A 273 14.19 -4.78 -10.79
CA ASP A 273 15.08 -5.14 -9.67
C ASP A 273 16.16 -4.08 -9.39
N MET A 274 16.16 -2.97 -10.14
CA MET A 274 17.14 -1.88 -10.01
C MET A 274 17.08 -1.18 -8.65
N LEU A 275 15.88 -1.06 -8.06
CA LEU A 275 15.70 -0.52 -6.71
C LEU A 275 16.32 -1.44 -5.64
N ALA A 276 16.38 -2.76 -5.87
CA ALA A 276 17.05 -3.70 -4.98
C ALA A 276 18.58 -3.56 -5.04
N LEU A 277 19.14 -3.25 -6.21
CA LEU A 277 20.57 -2.95 -6.39
C LEU A 277 21.00 -1.69 -5.62
N PHE A 278 20.20 -0.61 -5.64
CA PHE A 278 20.44 0.59 -4.83
C PHE A 278 20.38 0.31 -3.32
N ARG A 279 19.40 -0.48 -2.87
CA ARG A 279 19.33 -0.88 -1.45
C ARG A 279 20.55 -1.71 -1.02
N TRP A 280 21.13 -2.48 -1.94
CA TRP A 280 22.32 -3.31 -1.65
C TRP A 280 23.60 -2.49 -1.54
N SER A 281 23.78 -1.45 -2.37
CA SER A 281 24.97 -0.58 -2.29
C SER A 281 25.06 0.20 -0.98
N ASP A 282 23.93 0.62 -0.41
CA ASP A 282 23.88 1.35 0.87
C ASP A 282 24.15 0.45 2.10
N LEU A 283 24.01 -0.87 1.97
CA LEU A 283 24.12 -1.82 3.09
C LEU A 283 25.52 -2.44 3.24
N SER A 284 26.38 -2.36 2.23
CA SER A 284 27.74 -2.94 2.28
C SER A 284 28.74 -1.99 2.93
N GLY A 285 29.20 -2.32 4.14
CA GLY A 285 30.34 -1.67 4.81
C GLY A 285 31.66 -1.78 4.02
N PRO A 286 32.82 -1.45 4.64
CA PRO A 286 33.89 -0.57 4.11
C PRO A 286 34.67 -1.03 2.87
N PHE A 287 34.24 -2.11 2.21
CA PHE A 287 34.77 -2.54 0.91
C PHE A 287 34.26 -1.66 -0.25
N PHE A 288 33.15 -0.94 -0.08
CA PHE A 288 32.52 -0.07 -1.09
C PHE A 288 32.34 1.39 -0.65
N ASP A 289 33.12 1.87 0.34
CA ASP A 289 33.10 3.24 0.91
C ASP A 289 33.41 4.40 -0.07
N LYS A 290 33.31 4.20 -1.40
CA LYS A 290 33.59 5.24 -2.40
C LYS A 290 32.59 5.26 -3.54
N ILE A 291 31.30 5.27 -3.21
CA ILE A 291 30.29 5.89 -4.06
C ILE A 291 29.67 7.00 -3.22
N ASP A 292 30.36 8.14 -3.15
CA ASP A 292 29.81 9.36 -2.56
C ASP A 292 28.78 9.92 -3.56
N LEU A 293 27.51 9.54 -3.40
CA LEU A 293 26.39 10.18 -4.11
C LEU A 293 25.92 11.39 -3.29
N PHE A 294 26.38 12.57 -3.68
CA PHE A 294 25.85 13.84 -3.19
C PHE A 294 24.41 14.02 -3.70
N PHE A 295 23.46 14.18 -2.77
CA PHE A 295 22.17 14.85 -3.02
C PHE A 295 22.30 16.35 -2.76
#